data_AF-A0A7Y8RUI5-F1
#
_entry.id   AF-A0A7Y8RUI5-F1
#
_cell.length_a   1.000
_cell.length_b   1.000
_cell.length_c   1.000
_cell.angle_alpha   90.00
_cell.angle_beta   90.00
_cell.angle_gamma   90.00
#
_symmetry.space_group_name_H-M   'P 1'
#
loop_
_entity.id
_entity.type
_entity.pdbx_description
1 polymer ?
#
loop_
_entity_poly.entity_id
_entity_poly.type
_entity_poly.pdbx_seq_one_letter_code
_entity_poly.pdbx_strand_id
1 'polypeptide(L)'
;MSATYPNFPEYKLKNVYKGETTFKRGATRDHIFHEEFEEWQRFFCSGEYAPPAGKDIALFHVCTWAKPYDFSYIGKKIRQVTNQYERIHPIILSNAGVIPYEYQMNPTFCAYDWIQMGDLSKEEHLRLKKLYQHSLSNRIKNYLTSKQKDYKAVIHYCMPIRDSIVSDIHHFCAEIGVPYFHTPEVETFRNSKDVLAKLKDFGEFYILDPVLKDLENTLKKVSSID
;
A
#
# COMPACT_ATOMS: atom_id res chain seq x y z
N MET A 1 21.71 2.94 13.06
CA MET A 1 21.55 3.62 11.76
C MET A 1 21.15 2.58 10.73
N SER A 2 20.13 2.83 9.90
CA SER A 2 19.78 1.92 8.80
C SER A 2 20.80 2.07 7.68
N ALA A 3 21.27 0.95 7.12
CA ALA A 3 22.06 0.98 5.89
C ALA A 3 21.15 1.34 4.70
N THR A 4 21.73 1.80 3.59
CA THR A 4 21.02 1.99 2.32
C THR A 4 21.49 0.98 1.28
N TYR A 5 20.74 0.83 0.19
CA TYR A 5 21.13 -0.06 -0.90
C TYR A 5 22.12 0.65 -1.85
N PRO A 6 23.16 -0.04 -2.34
CA PRO A 6 24.04 0.52 -3.37
C PRO A 6 23.22 1.00 -4.60
N ASN A 7 23.48 2.23 -5.04
CA ASN A 7 22.76 2.92 -6.13
C ASN A 7 21.29 3.29 -5.86
N PHE A 8 20.76 2.99 -4.68
CA PHE A 8 19.39 3.36 -4.30
C PHE A 8 19.34 3.94 -2.86
N PRO A 9 19.87 5.15 -2.66
CA PRO A 9 19.97 5.78 -1.34
C PRO A 9 18.60 6.10 -0.71
N GLU A 10 17.53 6.13 -1.50
CA GLU A 10 16.17 6.34 -1.02
C GLU A 10 15.58 5.15 -0.24
N TYR A 11 16.16 3.95 -0.38
CA TYR A 11 15.71 2.76 0.35
C TYR A 11 16.66 2.40 1.49
N LYS A 12 16.05 1.97 2.59
CA LYS A 12 16.67 1.59 3.85
C LYS A 12 16.66 0.07 3.97
N LEU A 13 17.84 -0.51 4.16
CA LEU A 13 18.02 -1.88 4.62
C LEU A 13 17.95 -1.89 6.15
N LYS A 14 17.01 -2.66 6.69
CA LYS A 14 16.89 -2.88 8.13
C LYS A 14 16.55 -4.33 8.41
N ASN A 15 17.36 -4.97 9.25
CA ASN A 15 17.04 -6.28 9.76
C ASN A 15 16.09 -6.15 10.95
N VAL A 16 14.79 -6.32 10.71
CA VAL A 16 13.76 -6.36 11.77
C VAL A 16 13.53 -7.78 12.24
N TYR A 17 13.45 -8.72 11.29
CA TYR A 17 13.16 -10.13 11.56
C TYR A 17 14.42 -10.93 11.86
N LYS A 18 14.41 -11.66 12.98
CA LYS A 18 15.59 -12.43 13.42
C LYS A 18 15.73 -13.81 12.76
N GLY A 19 14.66 -14.31 12.16
CA GLY A 19 14.68 -15.58 11.44
C GLY A 19 15.15 -15.47 10.00
N GLU A 20 15.11 -16.58 9.28
CA GLU A 20 15.44 -16.62 7.85
C GLU A 20 14.24 -16.20 6.99
N THR A 21 14.46 -15.24 6.09
CA THR A 21 13.46 -14.88 5.09
C THR A 21 13.42 -15.92 3.97
N THR A 22 12.31 -16.64 3.86
CA THR A 22 12.03 -17.55 2.74
C THR A 22 10.88 -17.04 1.87
N PHE A 23 10.86 -17.50 0.61
CA PHE A 23 9.83 -17.09 -0.35
C PHE A 23 8.46 -17.72 -0.02
N LYS A 24 7.47 -16.88 0.28
CA LYS A 24 6.09 -17.29 0.61
C LYS A 24 5.23 -17.33 -0.65
N ARG A 25 5.06 -18.53 -1.22
CA ARG A 25 4.22 -18.73 -2.41
C ARG A 25 2.75 -18.76 -2.02
N GLY A 26 2.00 -17.79 -2.52
CA GLY A 26 0.57 -17.63 -2.39
C GLY A 26 0.07 -17.04 -1.08
N ALA A 27 -1.15 -16.53 -1.10
CA ALA A 27 -1.81 -15.97 0.08
C ALA A 27 -2.56 -17.07 0.85
N THR A 28 -1.82 -17.84 1.65
CA THR A 28 -2.39 -18.79 2.61
C THR A 28 -2.67 -18.11 3.96
N ARG A 29 -3.44 -18.76 4.83
CA ARG A 29 -3.64 -18.27 6.20
C ARG A 29 -2.30 -18.05 6.91
N ASP A 30 -1.39 -19.00 6.81
CA ASP A 30 -0.09 -18.94 7.50
C ASP A 30 0.79 -17.82 6.94
N HIS A 31 0.74 -17.57 5.63
CA HIS A 31 1.47 -16.45 5.03
C HIS A 31 0.85 -15.09 5.41
N ILE A 32 -0.48 -14.98 5.50
CA ILE A 32 -1.14 -13.73 5.91
C ILE A 32 -0.69 -13.31 7.31
N PHE A 33 -0.61 -14.26 8.25
CA PHE A 33 -0.22 -14.02 9.65
C PHE A 33 1.25 -14.38 9.94
N HIS A 34 2.10 -14.41 8.91
CA HIS A 34 3.48 -14.81 9.09
C HIS A 34 4.21 -13.88 10.07
N GLU A 35 4.99 -14.44 10.99
CA GLU A 35 5.65 -13.71 12.07
C GLU A 35 6.54 -12.55 11.57
N GLU A 36 7.26 -12.78 10.47
CA GLU A 36 8.06 -11.77 9.80
C GLU A 36 7.25 -10.51 9.46
N PHE A 37 6.03 -10.67 8.94
CA PHE A 37 5.15 -9.53 8.65
C PHE A 37 4.72 -8.83 9.94
N GLU A 38 4.35 -9.59 10.97
CA GLU A 38 3.97 -9.04 12.27
C GLU A 38 5.10 -8.25 12.95
N GLU A 39 6.35 -8.70 12.83
CA GLU A 39 7.52 -7.96 13.35
C GLU A 39 7.74 -6.64 12.62
N TRP A 40 7.61 -6.63 11.30
CA TRP A 40 7.68 -5.39 10.52
C TRP A 40 6.54 -4.43 10.87
N GLN A 41 5.31 -4.92 11.02
CA GLN A 41 4.18 -4.06 11.42
C GLN A 41 4.38 -3.50 12.83
N ARG A 42 4.91 -4.29 13.79
CA ARG A 42 5.30 -3.79 15.11
C ARG A 42 6.37 -2.70 15.02
N PHE A 43 7.39 -2.90 14.19
CA PHE A 43 8.42 -1.88 13.96
C PHE A 43 7.81 -0.58 13.39
N PHE A 44 6.98 -0.67 12.35
CA PHE A 44 6.32 0.50 11.76
C PHE A 44 5.35 1.19 12.72
N CYS A 45 4.77 0.48 13.69
CA CYS A 45 3.92 1.09 14.72
C CYS A 45 4.69 1.62 15.93
N SER A 46 5.99 1.31 16.05
CA SER A 46 6.81 1.68 17.19
C SER A 46 7.28 3.14 17.14
N GLY A 47 7.84 3.64 18.26
CA GLY A 47 8.55 4.92 18.31
C GLY A 47 9.93 4.90 17.64
N GLU A 48 10.46 3.74 17.24
CA GLU A 48 11.74 3.65 16.52
C GLU A 48 11.63 4.04 15.04
N TYR A 49 10.43 3.96 14.48
CA TYR A 49 10.14 4.32 13.11
C TYR A 49 9.45 5.68 13.07
N ALA A 50 9.98 6.58 12.24
CA ALA A 50 9.32 7.82 11.85
C ALA A 50 9.25 7.87 10.32
N PRO A 51 8.16 8.40 9.74
CA PRO A 51 8.11 8.78 8.33
C PRO A 51 9.33 9.63 7.91
N PRO A 52 9.75 9.59 6.63
CA PRO A 52 10.86 10.43 6.18
C PRO A 52 10.57 11.92 6.40
N ALA A 53 11.62 12.70 6.65
CA ALA A 53 11.46 14.13 6.93
C ALA A 53 10.77 14.86 5.77
N GLY A 54 9.87 15.79 6.11
CA GLY A 54 9.07 16.56 5.14
C GLY A 54 7.90 15.80 4.53
N LYS A 55 7.73 14.51 4.84
CA LYS A 55 6.68 13.65 4.28
C LYS A 55 5.49 13.53 5.24
N ASP A 56 4.62 14.54 5.26
CA ASP A 56 3.50 14.67 6.19
C ASP A 56 2.11 14.30 5.59
N ILE A 57 2.08 13.74 4.38
CA ILE A 57 0.85 13.23 3.75
C ILE A 57 1.05 11.77 3.40
N ALA A 58 0.29 10.87 4.04
CA ALA A 58 0.32 9.45 3.71
C ALA A 58 -0.43 9.19 2.41
N LEU A 59 0.19 8.48 1.46
CA LEU A 59 -0.47 7.96 0.28
C LEU A 59 -0.44 6.44 0.31
N PHE A 60 -1.57 5.83 0.63
CA PHE A 60 -1.77 4.40 0.47
C PHE A 60 -2.09 4.08 -0.97
N HIS A 61 -1.41 3.09 -1.55
CA HIS A 61 -1.84 2.49 -2.80
C HIS A 61 -1.67 0.97 -2.77
N VAL A 62 -2.36 0.30 -3.69
CA VAL A 62 -2.32 -1.15 -3.80
C VAL A 62 -0.93 -1.65 -4.23
N CYS A 63 -0.55 -2.84 -3.75
CA CYS A 63 0.66 -3.50 -4.22
C CYS A 63 0.61 -3.85 -5.70
N THR A 64 1.78 -3.97 -6.29
CA THR A 64 2.00 -4.49 -7.64
C THR A 64 2.55 -5.91 -7.58
N TRP A 65 2.38 -6.67 -8.67
CA TRP A 65 2.82 -8.06 -8.73
C TRP A 65 4.35 -8.19 -8.62
N ALA A 66 5.09 -7.42 -9.43
CA ALA A 66 6.55 -7.42 -9.40
C ALA A 66 7.10 -6.60 -8.23
N LYS A 67 8.15 -7.11 -7.59
CA LYS A 67 8.87 -6.46 -6.49
C LYS A 67 10.32 -6.18 -6.87
N PRO A 68 10.94 -5.09 -6.37
CA PRO A 68 10.35 -4.02 -5.55
C PRO A 68 9.20 -3.32 -6.27
N TYR A 69 8.16 -2.90 -5.52
CA TYR A 69 6.87 -2.55 -6.12
C TYR A 69 6.97 -1.43 -7.14
N ASP A 70 7.78 -0.42 -6.85
CA ASP A 70 7.95 0.75 -7.71
C ASP A 70 8.89 0.53 -8.91
N PHE A 71 9.49 -0.66 -9.02
CA PHE A 71 10.25 -1.06 -10.21
C PHE A 71 9.36 -1.79 -11.23
N SER A 72 8.16 -2.20 -10.81
CA SER A 72 7.16 -2.78 -11.70
C SER A 72 6.66 -1.75 -12.74
N TYR A 73 6.12 -2.25 -13.85
CA TYR A 73 5.50 -1.42 -14.89
C TYR A 73 4.45 -0.44 -14.33
N ILE A 74 3.57 -0.92 -13.45
CA ILE A 74 2.52 -0.13 -12.79
C ILE A 74 3.13 0.82 -11.75
N GLY A 75 3.94 0.29 -10.84
CA GLY A 75 4.48 1.04 -9.71
C GLY A 75 5.42 2.17 -10.15
N LYS A 76 6.19 1.97 -11.23
CA LYS A 76 7.04 3.00 -11.84
C LYS A 76 6.23 4.21 -12.30
N LYS A 77 5.07 3.98 -12.92
CA LYS A 77 4.18 5.05 -13.40
C LYS A 77 3.53 5.82 -12.25
N ILE A 78 3.09 5.11 -11.21
CA ILE A 78 2.57 5.75 -9.98
C ILE A 78 3.67 6.61 -9.33
N ARG A 79 4.88 6.05 -9.20
CA ARG A 79 6.05 6.75 -8.63
C ARG A 79 6.42 8.01 -9.43
N GLN A 80 6.33 7.99 -10.76
CA GLN A 80 6.59 9.17 -11.60
C GLN A 80 5.65 10.34 -11.27
N VAL A 81 4.40 10.06 -10.88
CA VAL A 81 3.45 11.09 -10.46
C VAL A 81 3.72 11.51 -9.01
N THR A 82 3.87 10.56 -8.08
CA THR A 82 4.01 10.88 -6.65
C THR A 82 5.33 11.56 -6.30
N ASN A 83 6.43 11.25 -7.01
CA ASN A 83 7.74 11.86 -6.77
C ASN A 83 7.82 13.35 -7.09
N GLN A 84 6.83 13.91 -7.80
CA GLN A 84 6.75 15.34 -8.08
C GLN A 84 6.28 16.16 -6.85
N TYR A 85 5.85 15.48 -5.77
CA TYR A 85 5.29 16.13 -4.59
C TYR A 85 6.10 15.77 -3.34
N GLU A 86 6.86 16.75 -2.84
CA GLU A 86 7.81 16.54 -1.74
C GLU A 86 7.16 16.08 -0.44
N ARG A 87 5.92 16.48 -0.17
CA ARG A 87 5.18 16.14 1.06
C ARG A 87 4.57 14.74 1.07
N ILE A 88 4.47 14.10 -0.09
CA ILE A 88 3.78 12.82 -0.23
C ILE A 88 4.68 11.67 0.18
N HIS A 89 4.22 10.89 1.16
CA HIS A 89 4.78 9.63 1.61
C HIS A 89 4.05 8.46 0.95
N PRO A 90 4.61 7.80 -0.08
CA PRO A 90 3.98 6.63 -0.68
C PRO A 90 4.15 5.40 0.22
N ILE A 91 3.08 4.64 0.39
CA ILE A 91 3.00 3.48 1.28
C ILE A 91 2.21 2.38 0.56
N ILE A 92 2.81 1.20 0.40
CA ILE A 92 2.13 0.05 -0.21
C ILE A 92 1.21 -0.62 0.82
N LEU A 93 0.01 -0.97 0.38
CA LEU A 93 -0.88 -1.91 1.06
C LEU A 93 -0.80 -3.27 0.36
N SER A 94 -0.41 -4.30 1.10
CA SER A 94 -0.27 -5.67 0.60
C SER A 94 -0.65 -6.72 1.65
N ASN A 95 -0.51 -8.01 1.31
CA ASN A 95 -0.65 -9.13 2.26
C ASN A 95 0.35 -9.05 3.42
N ALA A 96 1.53 -8.46 3.22
CA ALA A 96 2.49 -8.19 4.27
C ALA A 96 2.10 -7.01 5.17
N GLY A 97 0.99 -6.31 4.86
CA GLY A 97 0.49 -5.18 5.63
C GLY A 97 0.80 -3.82 5.01
N VAL A 98 1.06 -2.85 5.87
CA VAL A 98 1.48 -1.48 5.52
C VAL A 98 2.99 -1.46 5.31
N ILE A 99 3.45 -0.99 4.15
CA ILE A 99 4.88 -1.01 3.78
C ILE A 99 5.28 0.39 3.29
N PRO A 100 5.92 1.20 4.13
CA PRO A 100 6.52 2.46 3.72
C PRO A 100 7.55 2.26 2.59
N TYR A 101 7.53 3.16 1.60
CA TYR A 101 8.31 3.00 0.37
C TYR A 101 9.80 2.79 0.59
N GLU A 102 10.38 3.48 1.56
CA GLU A 102 11.80 3.39 1.86
C GLU A 102 12.20 2.00 2.36
N TYR A 103 11.27 1.15 2.80
CA TYR A 103 11.58 -0.21 3.23
C TYR A 103 11.24 -1.29 2.20
N GLN A 104 10.64 -0.95 1.05
CA GLN A 104 10.09 -1.95 0.13
C GLN A 104 11.12 -2.92 -0.50
N MET A 105 12.41 -2.58 -0.47
CA MET A 105 13.50 -3.42 -0.98
C MET A 105 14.00 -4.46 0.04
N ASN A 106 13.51 -4.44 1.29
CA ASN A 106 13.92 -5.43 2.28
C ASN A 106 13.48 -6.84 1.83
N PRO A 107 14.29 -7.89 2.09
CA PRO A 107 14.01 -9.25 1.64
C PRO A 107 12.59 -9.72 1.93
N THR A 108 12.06 -9.38 3.11
CA THR A 108 10.67 -9.65 3.51
C THR A 108 9.65 -9.24 2.46
N PHE A 109 9.79 -8.05 1.90
CA PHE A 109 8.83 -7.47 0.98
C PHE A 109 9.05 -7.87 -0.48
N CYS A 110 10.20 -8.49 -0.77
CA CYS A 110 10.51 -9.10 -2.06
C CYS A 110 10.22 -10.62 -2.10
N ALA A 111 10.06 -11.28 -0.96
CA ALA A 111 9.99 -12.73 -0.83
C ALA A 111 8.58 -13.29 -0.57
N TYR A 112 7.59 -12.87 -1.35
CA TYR A 112 6.27 -13.49 -1.36
C TYR A 112 5.53 -13.22 -2.67
N ASP A 113 4.40 -13.88 -2.91
CA ASP A 113 3.44 -13.50 -3.95
C ASP A 113 1.99 -13.65 -3.45
N TRP A 114 1.03 -13.24 -4.29
CA TRP A 114 -0.41 -13.39 -4.04
C TRP A 114 -1.00 -14.56 -4.84
N ILE A 115 -0.17 -15.39 -5.49
CA ILE A 115 -0.68 -16.44 -6.39
C ILE A 115 -1.57 -17.37 -5.59
N GLN A 116 -2.87 -17.40 -5.91
CA GLN A 116 -3.74 -18.37 -5.30
C GLN A 116 -3.42 -19.73 -5.92
N MET A 117 -2.72 -20.56 -5.16
CA MET A 117 -2.32 -21.89 -5.59
C MET A 117 -3.50 -22.85 -5.40
N GLY A 118 -3.94 -23.50 -6.49
CA GLY A 118 -4.84 -24.66 -6.46
C GLY A 118 -6.33 -24.40 -6.71
N ASP A 119 -7.09 -25.49 -6.79
CA ASP A 119 -8.55 -25.55 -6.97
C ASP A 119 -9.29 -25.20 -5.66
N LEU A 120 -9.07 -23.99 -5.14
CA LEU A 120 -9.85 -23.53 -3.99
C LEU A 120 -11.32 -23.41 -4.38
N SER A 121 -12.20 -23.93 -3.53
CA SER A 121 -13.63 -23.67 -3.69
C SER A 121 -13.90 -22.17 -3.56
N LYS A 122 -15.00 -21.71 -4.18
CA LYS A 122 -15.47 -20.31 -4.05
C LYS A 122 -15.61 -19.87 -2.60
N GLU A 123 -15.98 -20.79 -1.72
CA GLU A 123 -16.13 -20.52 -0.28
C GLU A 123 -14.78 -20.31 0.41
N GLU A 124 -13.79 -21.16 0.15
CA GLU A 124 -12.44 -21.00 0.70
C GLU A 124 -11.78 -19.71 0.22
N HIS A 125 -11.95 -19.39 -1.06
CA HIS A 125 -11.50 -18.11 -1.62
C HIS A 125 -12.09 -16.92 -0.87
N LEU A 126 -13.40 -16.96 -0.59
CA LEU A 126 -14.07 -15.90 0.16
C LEU A 126 -13.58 -15.83 1.62
N ARG A 127 -13.35 -16.97 2.27
CA ARG A 127 -12.80 -17.04 3.63
C ARG A 127 -11.39 -16.45 3.69
N LEU A 128 -10.51 -16.80 2.76
CA LEU A 128 -9.14 -16.25 2.67
C LEU A 128 -9.16 -14.74 2.39
N LYS A 129 -10.02 -14.28 1.46
CA LYS A 129 -10.19 -12.86 1.19
C LYS A 129 -10.61 -12.09 2.46
N LYS A 130 -11.58 -12.61 3.22
CA LYS A 130 -12.02 -12.01 4.49
C LYS A 130 -10.92 -11.99 5.54
N LEU A 131 -10.15 -13.06 5.68
CA LEU A 131 -9.01 -13.13 6.60
C LEU A 131 -7.93 -12.10 6.26
N TYR A 132 -7.59 -11.99 4.98
CA TYR A 132 -6.67 -10.97 4.49
C TYR A 132 -7.19 -9.56 4.77
N GLN A 133 -8.43 -9.27 4.40
CA GLN A 133 -9.04 -7.95 4.63
C GLN A 133 -9.04 -7.59 6.12
N HIS A 134 -9.38 -8.54 6.99
CA HIS A 134 -9.33 -8.35 8.44
C HIS A 134 -7.91 -8.06 8.95
N SER A 135 -6.92 -8.86 8.54
CA SER A 135 -5.52 -8.66 8.94
C SER A 135 -4.98 -7.30 8.45
N LEU A 136 -5.21 -6.97 7.18
CA LEU A 136 -4.78 -5.70 6.61
C LEU A 136 -5.49 -4.50 7.27
N SER A 137 -6.80 -4.59 7.52
CA SER A 137 -7.57 -3.54 8.19
C SER A 137 -7.03 -3.27 9.59
N ASN A 138 -6.73 -4.31 10.38
CA ASN A 138 -6.10 -4.16 11.70
C ASN A 138 -4.71 -3.51 11.62
N ARG A 139 -3.88 -3.92 10.67
CA ARG A 139 -2.54 -3.37 10.48
C ARG A 139 -2.57 -1.89 10.09
N ILE A 140 -3.51 -1.50 9.23
CA ILE A 140 -3.71 -0.10 8.84
C ILE A 140 -4.22 0.72 10.01
N LYS A 141 -5.20 0.21 10.77
CA LYS A 141 -5.68 0.89 11.98
C LYS A 141 -4.51 1.15 12.94
N ASN A 142 -3.74 0.12 13.26
CA ASN A 142 -2.59 0.25 14.16
C ASN A 142 -1.55 1.25 13.64
N TYR A 143 -1.22 1.19 12.35
CA TYR A 143 -0.29 2.12 11.72
C TYR A 143 -0.78 3.57 11.82
N LEU A 144 -2.01 3.85 11.37
CA LEU A 144 -2.60 5.18 11.40
C LEU A 144 -2.70 5.74 12.82
N THR A 145 -3.16 4.95 13.79
CA THR A 145 -3.21 5.37 15.19
C THR A 145 -1.81 5.68 15.74
N SER A 146 -0.82 4.85 15.43
CA SER A 146 0.57 5.08 15.89
C SER A 146 1.24 6.29 15.24
N LYS A 147 0.80 6.69 14.03
CA LYS A 147 1.36 7.79 13.22
C LYS A 147 0.41 8.97 13.07
N GLN A 148 -0.63 9.06 13.90
CA GLN A 148 -1.65 10.10 13.79
C GLN A 148 -1.07 11.52 13.91
N LYS A 149 0.06 11.69 14.59
CA LYS A 149 0.73 12.99 14.76
C LYS A 149 1.72 13.31 13.64
N ASP A 150 2.09 12.32 12.83
CA ASP A 150 3.07 12.47 11.75
C ASP A 150 2.41 12.87 10.42
N TYR A 151 1.11 12.58 10.25
CA TYR A 151 0.38 12.84 9.03
C TYR A 151 -0.73 13.87 9.21
N LYS A 152 -0.76 14.86 8.31
CA LYS A 152 -1.83 15.87 8.20
C LYS A 152 -2.98 15.44 7.31
N ALA A 153 -2.75 14.46 6.44
CA ALA A 153 -3.78 13.90 5.58
C ALA A 153 -3.41 12.48 5.12
N VAL A 154 -4.43 11.72 4.75
CA VAL A 154 -4.32 10.40 4.12
C VAL A 154 -4.99 10.43 2.75
N ILE A 155 -4.25 10.01 1.74
CA ILE A 155 -4.75 9.74 0.38
C ILE A 155 -4.78 8.22 0.22
N HIS A 156 -5.89 7.68 -0.27
CA HIS A 156 -6.00 6.28 -0.64
C HIS A 156 -6.25 6.16 -2.13
N TYR A 157 -5.24 5.66 -2.83
CA TYR A 157 -5.23 5.41 -4.26
C TYR A 157 -5.63 3.97 -4.56
N CYS A 158 -6.94 3.75 -4.74
CA CYS A 158 -7.50 2.42 -4.98
C CYS A 158 -8.79 2.51 -5.83
N MET A 159 -9.19 1.41 -6.47
CA MET A 159 -10.47 1.37 -7.17
C MET A 159 -11.66 1.60 -6.20
N PRO A 160 -12.63 2.48 -6.55
CA PRO A 160 -13.81 2.77 -5.72
C PRO A 160 -14.87 1.66 -5.82
N ILE A 161 -14.51 0.43 -5.44
CA ILE A 161 -15.40 -0.74 -5.45
C ILE A 161 -16.04 -0.97 -4.08
N ARG A 162 -17.27 -1.50 -4.10
CA ARG A 162 -17.95 -2.01 -2.91
C ARG A 162 -17.14 -3.18 -2.32
N ASP A 163 -17.14 -3.31 -0.99
CA ASP A 163 -16.39 -4.33 -0.24
C ASP A 163 -14.84 -4.23 -0.33
N SER A 164 -14.34 -3.02 -0.58
CA SER A 164 -12.93 -2.68 -0.40
C SER A 164 -12.67 -2.15 1.01
N ILE A 165 -11.40 -2.05 1.40
CA ILE A 165 -11.02 -1.51 2.71
C ILE A 165 -11.19 0.01 2.80
N VAL A 166 -11.69 0.66 1.73
CA VAL A 166 -11.90 2.10 1.62
C VAL A 166 -12.73 2.64 2.78
N SER A 167 -13.82 1.96 3.12
CA SER A 167 -14.68 2.35 4.23
C SER A 167 -13.95 2.33 5.56
N ASP A 168 -13.12 1.30 5.77
CA ASP A 168 -12.37 1.09 7.01
C ASP A 168 -11.34 2.21 7.18
N ILE A 169 -10.53 2.49 6.15
CA ILE A 169 -9.53 3.56 6.21
C ILE A 169 -10.19 4.91 6.45
N HIS A 170 -11.28 5.22 5.73
CA HIS A 170 -12.01 6.47 5.94
C HIS A 170 -12.51 6.58 7.38
N HIS A 171 -13.08 5.51 7.92
CA HIS A 171 -13.55 5.48 9.30
C HIS A 171 -12.41 5.66 10.31
N PHE A 172 -11.28 4.96 10.14
CA PHE A 172 -10.12 5.11 11.02
C PHE A 172 -9.56 6.53 10.99
N CYS A 173 -9.47 7.14 9.81
CA CYS A 173 -9.04 8.53 9.66
C CYS A 173 -9.99 9.49 10.40
N ALA A 174 -11.31 9.26 10.31
CA ALA A 174 -12.29 10.03 11.06
C ALA A 174 -12.16 9.84 12.59
N GLU A 175 -11.92 8.62 13.07
CA GLU A 175 -11.69 8.32 14.50
C GLU A 175 -10.49 9.09 15.07
N ILE A 176 -9.41 9.25 14.29
CA ILE A 176 -8.19 9.93 14.73
C ILE A 176 -8.12 11.41 14.30
N GLY A 177 -9.17 11.93 13.66
CA GLY A 177 -9.23 13.34 13.24
C GLY A 177 -8.29 13.70 12.08
N VAL A 178 -7.91 12.76 11.22
CA VAL A 178 -7.04 13.00 10.05
C VAL A 178 -7.89 13.09 8.78
N PRO A 179 -7.77 14.16 7.97
CA PRO A 179 -8.42 14.27 6.67
C PRO A 179 -8.14 13.09 5.74
N TYR A 180 -9.19 12.54 5.11
CA TYR A 180 -9.10 11.42 4.18
C TYR A 180 -9.55 11.81 2.77
N PHE A 181 -8.77 11.38 1.77
CA PHE A 181 -9.05 11.58 0.36
C PHE A 181 -8.98 10.25 -0.38
N HIS A 182 -9.98 9.99 -1.23
CA HIS A 182 -9.99 8.82 -2.11
C HIS A 182 -9.69 9.26 -3.54
N THR A 183 -8.85 8.50 -4.25
CA THR A 183 -8.58 8.70 -5.67
C THR A 183 -8.38 7.34 -6.35
N PRO A 184 -8.76 7.13 -7.62
CA PRO A 184 -9.47 8.05 -8.51
C PRO A 184 -10.91 8.33 -8.06
N GLU A 185 -11.56 9.27 -8.73
CA GLU A 185 -12.98 9.55 -8.53
C GLU A 185 -13.87 8.41 -9.06
N VAL A 186 -15.07 8.30 -8.50
CA VAL A 186 -16.04 7.26 -8.90
C VAL A 186 -16.43 7.42 -10.38
N GLU A 187 -16.51 8.65 -10.88
CA GLU A 187 -16.82 8.95 -12.27
C GLU A 187 -15.72 8.43 -13.21
N THR A 188 -14.45 8.71 -12.91
CA THR A 188 -13.30 8.18 -13.66
C THR A 188 -13.30 6.65 -13.73
N PHE A 189 -13.60 5.97 -12.62
CA PHE A 189 -13.76 4.52 -12.62
C PHE A 189 -14.91 4.05 -13.51
N ARG A 190 -16.08 4.73 -13.44
CA ARG A 190 -17.24 4.38 -14.28
C ARG A 190 -16.97 4.57 -15.77
N ASN A 191 -16.30 5.66 -16.13
CA ASN A 191 -15.96 5.98 -17.53
C ASN A 191 -14.86 5.06 -18.08
N SER A 192 -14.10 4.39 -17.20
CA SER A 192 -13.05 3.45 -17.59
C SER A 192 -13.54 2.00 -17.75
N LYS A 193 -14.82 1.69 -17.52
CA LYS A 193 -15.34 0.29 -17.50
C LYS A 193 -15.09 -0.48 -18.81
N ASP A 194 -15.29 0.17 -19.95
CA ASP A 194 -15.10 -0.48 -21.26
C ASP A 194 -13.62 -0.74 -21.56
N VAL A 195 -12.73 0.10 -21.02
CA VAL A 195 -11.27 -0.09 -21.11
C VAL A 195 -10.85 -1.21 -20.15
N LEU A 196 -11.37 -1.20 -18.91
CA LEU A 196 -11.11 -2.22 -17.89
C LEU A 196 -11.38 -3.63 -18.39
N ALA A 197 -12.47 -3.84 -19.12
CA ALA A 197 -12.83 -5.15 -19.68
C ALA A 197 -11.86 -5.66 -20.76
N LYS A 198 -10.99 -4.79 -21.29
CA LYS A 198 -10.01 -5.10 -22.34
C LYS A 198 -8.57 -5.19 -21.82
N LEU A 199 -8.34 -4.86 -20.55
CA LEU A 199 -7.01 -4.93 -19.94
C LEU A 199 -6.56 -6.38 -19.82
N LYS A 200 -5.26 -6.61 -20.01
CA LYS A 200 -4.66 -7.93 -19.78
C LYS A 200 -4.42 -8.16 -18.29
N ASP A 201 -4.11 -7.09 -17.58
CA ASP A 201 -3.94 -7.05 -16.13
C ASP A 201 -4.84 -5.96 -15.55
N PHE A 202 -5.75 -6.31 -14.65
CA PHE A 202 -6.63 -5.34 -13.97
C PHE A 202 -5.85 -4.26 -13.22
N GLY A 203 -4.60 -4.52 -12.82
CA GLY A 203 -3.70 -3.53 -12.25
C GLY A 203 -3.33 -2.39 -13.20
N GLU A 204 -3.44 -2.58 -14.52
CA GLU A 204 -3.20 -1.53 -15.52
C GLU A 204 -4.20 -0.38 -15.39
N PHE A 205 -5.33 -0.58 -14.70
CA PHE A 205 -6.25 0.49 -14.33
C PHE A 205 -5.54 1.67 -13.66
N TYR A 206 -4.61 1.38 -12.74
CA TYR A 206 -3.90 2.39 -11.94
C TYR A 206 -2.89 3.22 -12.74
N ILE A 207 -2.76 2.96 -14.04
CA ILE A 207 -1.88 3.71 -14.93
C ILE A 207 -2.60 4.20 -16.18
N LEU A 208 -3.93 4.08 -16.23
CA LEU A 208 -4.72 4.75 -17.26
C LEU A 208 -4.56 6.27 -17.09
N ASP A 209 -4.36 6.99 -18.19
CA ASP A 209 -4.19 8.45 -18.19
C ASP A 209 -5.23 9.21 -17.35
N PRO A 210 -6.56 8.96 -17.46
CA PRO A 210 -7.54 9.64 -16.62
C PRO A 210 -7.40 9.31 -15.13
N VAL A 211 -6.96 8.09 -14.80
CA VAL A 211 -6.77 7.65 -13.40
C VAL A 211 -5.51 8.30 -12.80
N LEU A 212 -4.42 8.37 -13.56
CA LEU A 212 -3.21 9.11 -13.15
C LEU A 212 -3.49 10.61 -13.04
N LYS A 213 -4.41 11.15 -13.86
CA LYS A 213 -4.82 12.55 -13.79
C LYS A 213 -5.58 12.86 -12.49
N ASP A 214 -6.49 11.99 -12.07
CA ASP A 214 -7.18 12.11 -10.78
C ASP A 214 -6.21 12.03 -9.61
N LEU A 215 -5.23 11.13 -9.69
CA LEU A 215 -4.16 11.05 -8.70
C LEU A 215 -3.42 12.38 -8.63
N GLU A 216 -2.93 12.91 -9.76
CA GLU A 216 -2.23 14.19 -9.84
C GLU A 216 -3.05 15.34 -9.26
N ASN A 217 -4.33 15.45 -9.62
CA ASN A 217 -5.23 16.48 -9.12
C ASN A 217 -5.42 16.39 -7.60
N THR A 218 -5.56 15.16 -7.07
CA THR A 218 -5.66 14.91 -5.63
C THR A 218 -4.38 15.32 -4.92
N LEU A 219 -3.21 14.94 -5.46
CA LEU A 219 -1.91 15.32 -4.90
C LEU A 219 -1.73 16.84 -4.84
N LYS A 220 -2.10 17.58 -5.89
CA LYS A 220 -2.07 19.05 -5.91
C LYS A 220 -2.94 19.65 -4.83
N LYS A 221 -4.19 19.18 -4.72
CA LYS A 221 -5.17 19.66 -3.72
C LYS A 221 -4.71 19.42 -2.28
N VAL A 222 -4.19 18.22 -2.00
CA VAL A 222 -3.81 17.85 -0.61
C VAL A 222 -2.48 18.48 -0.22
N SER A 223 -1.57 18.68 -1.17
CA SER A 223 -0.28 19.33 -0.91
C SER A 223 -0.39 20.80 -0.52
N SER A 224 -1.54 21.44 -0.77
CA SER A 224 -1.83 22.82 -0.33
C SER A 224 -2.53 22.91 1.03
N ILE A 225 -2.70 21.80 1.75
CA ILE A 225 -3.26 21.80 3.12
C ILE A 225 -2.16 22.18 4.11
N ASP A 226 -2.45 23.15 4.97
CA ASP A 226 -1.53 23.62 6.01
C ASP A 226 -1.31 22.60 7.14
#